data_AF-A0A9D9V3V2-F1
#
_entry.id   AF-A0A9D9V3V2-F1
#
_cell.length_a   1.000
_cell.length_b   1.000
_cell.length_c   1.000
_cell.angle_alpha   90.00
_cell.angle_beta   90.00
_cell.angle_gamma   90.00
#
_symmetry.space_group_name_H-M   'P 1'
#
loop_
_entity.id
_entity.type
_entity.pdbx_description
1 polymer ?
#
loop_
_entity_poly.entity_id
_entity_poly.type
_entity_poly.pdbx_seq_one_letter_code
_entity_poly.pdbx_strand_id
1 'polypeptide(L)'
;MTSNVLDREVPLPPEDKRVISEIREIPGLNNMFNAGAWLTTRGETMLLLRQVLEPGQPGQPDSGPLVNMNLGKPEDLIELELMGNNVINKEVVWHPEGKDSLLEDPRVVIIGDGRVMVGMTAVEARVPYPAITYLEQDSISKIEPSTVRIIRDFGPGKNMTPIDSSTFFFRQEKNHHKLLVLSWDENNDRIDKTGELEFPKDIDWASWRVGTGSPPIWINEREALMIFHGIKVENGLYVYSVGKAMLYKDDNGKYSLTHIDRTPLLHPDDFITKEDGSPLVPELHPELRRVLYVCGHTLEGDDLSLFVNHGDSTTIPHGYSLGKMVEDLRRVENKV
;
A
#
# COMPACT_ATOMS: atom_id res chain seq x y z
N MET A 1 35.40 16.65 -40.99
CA MET A 1 35.15 16.72 -39.53
C MET A 1 33.84 16.01 -39.29
N THR A 2 33.91 14.71 -38.98
CA THR A 2 32.75 13.85 -38.74
C THR A 2 32.63 13.63 -37.25
N SER A 3 31.50 14.05 -36.67
CA SER A 3 31.20 13.93 -35.24
C SER A 3 30.80 12.50 -34.91
N ASN A 4 31.57 11.87 -34.03
CA ASN A 4 31.19 10.63 -33.35
C ASN A 4 30.13 10.97 -32.29
N VAL A 5 28.87 10.65 -32.57
CA VAL A 5 27.85 10.49 -31.53
C VAL A 5 27.93 9.03 -31.11
N LEU A 6 28.45 8.80 -29.91
CA LEU A 6 28.41 7.50 -29.25
C LEU A 6 26.96 7.23 -28.85
N ASP A 7 26.29 6.34 -29.60
CA ASP A 7 25.09 5.65 -29.16
C ASP A 7 25.41 4.93 -27.85
N ARG A 8 25.01 5.53 -26.73
CA ARG A 8 24.96 4.83 -25.45
C ARG A 8 23.68 4.02 -25.48
N GLU A 9 23.80 2.72 -25.72
CA GLU A 9 22.74 1.76 -25.45
C GLU A 9 22.30 1.92 -24.00
N VAL A 10 21.05 2.36 -23.82
CA VAL A 10 20.38 2.33 -22.52
C VAL A 10 20.19 0.85 -22.18
N PRO A 11 20.66 0.36 -21.02
CA PRO A 11 20.48 -1.04 -20.65
C PRO A 11 18.99 -1.35 -20.62
N LEU A 12 18.57 -2.37 -21.36
CA LEU A 12 17.24 -2.94 -21.19
C LEU A 12 17.10 -3.43 -19.74
N PRO A 13 15.92 -3.31 -19.13
CA PRO A 13 15.66 -3.88 -17.81
C PRO A 13 16.01 -5.38 -17.82
N PRO A 14 16.53 -5.95 -16.72
CA PRO A 14 16.80 -7.38 -16.63
C PRO A 14 15.55 -8.19 -17.02
N GLU A 15 15.72 -9.19 -17.90
CA GLU A 15 14.67 -10.07 -18.44
C GLU A 15 13.87 -10.86 -17.38
N ASP A 16 14.18 -10.70 -16.10
CA ASP A 16 13.53 -11.41 -14.99
C ASP A 16 12.28 -10.73 -14.42
N LYS A 17 11.98 -9.47 -14.80
CA LYS A 17 10.68 -8.85 -14.54
C LYS A 17 9.65 -9.39 -15.53
N ARG A 18 9.14 -10.62 -15.33
CA ARG A 18 7.81 -10.96 -15.87
C ARG A 18 6.79 -10.16 -15.07
N VAL A 19 6.62 -8.88 -15.43
CA VAL A 19 5.39 -8.16 -15.14
C VAL A 19 4.33 -8.94 -15.93
N ILE A 20 3.43 -9.63 -15.21
CA ILE A 20 2.46 -10.54 -15.85
C ILE A 20 1.47 -9.76 -16.73
N SER A 21 1.40 -8.43 -16.59
CA SER A 21 0.61 -7.53 -17.43
C SER A 21 1.34 -6.21 -17.67
N GLU A 22 1.12 -5.57 -18.82
CA GLU A 22 1.45 -4.16 -19.02
C GLU A 22 0.78 -3.29 -17.93
N ILE A 23 1.32 -2.10 -17.65
CA ILE A 23 0.67 -1.10 -16.77
C ILE A 23 -0.69 -0.79 -17.39
N ARG A 24 -1.79 -1.14 -16.71
CA ARG A 24 -3.16 -1.03 -17.24
C ARG A 24 -4.05 -0.28 -16.25
N GLU A 25 -4.58 0.86 -16.69
CA GLU A 25 -5.57 1.60 -15.90
C GLU A 25 -6.86 0.80 -15.76
N ILE A 26 -7.47 0.84 -14.57
CA ILE A 26 -8.83 0.32 -14.37
C ILE A 26 -9.83 1.44 -14.68
N PRO A 27 -10.73 1.27 -15.67
CA PRO A 27 -11.81 2.21 -15.95
C PRO A 27 -12.58 2.59 -14.69
N GLY A 28 -12.70 3.88 -14.43
CA GLY A 28 -13.46 4.41 -13.29
C GLY A 28 -12.64 4.63 -12.01
N LEU A 29 -11.34 4.32 -11.99
CA LEU A 29 -10.44 4.64 -10.87
C LEU A 29 -9.75 6.01 -10.96
N ASN A 30 -10.12 6.84 -11.93
CA ASN A 30 -9.64 8.23 -11.98
C ASN A 30 -9.94 8.94 -10.65
N ASN A 31 -8.92 9.58 -10.09
CA ASN A 31 -8.96 10.25 -8.79
C ASN A 31 -9.26 9.31 -7.60
N MET A 32 -9.00 8.00 -7.74
CA MET A 32 -9.15 7.00 -6.69
C MET A 32 -7.87 6.21 -6.45
N PHE A 33 -7.31 6.37 -5.26
CA PHE A 33 -5.99 5.84 -4.94
C PHE A 33 -5.91 5.28 -3.52
N ASN A 34 -4.74 4.70 -3.20
CA ASN A 34 -4.42 4.10 -1.90
C ASN A 34 -5.38 2.97 -1.50
N ALA A 35 -5.64 2.05 -2.44
CA ALA A 35 -6.59 0.96 -2.27
C ALA A 35 -6.17 -0.08 -1.22
N GLY A 36 -6.99 -0.27 -0.19
CA GLY A 36 -7.02 -1.55 0.54
C GLY A 36 -7.81 -2.56 -0.29
N ALA A 37 -7.30 -3.78 -0.45
CA ALA A 37 -7.89 -4.78 -1.33
C ALA A 37 -8.06 -6.13 -0.63
N TRP A 38 -9.16 -6.83 -0.92
CA TRP A 38 -9.43 -8.19 -0.42
C TRP A 38 -10.33 -8.96 -1.38
N LEU A 39 -10.45 -10.27 -1.17
CA LEU A 39 -11.38 -11.13 -1.90
C LEU A 39 -12.62 -11.41 -1.06
N THR A 40 -13.81 -11.30 -1.66
CA THR A 40 -15.06 -11.76 -1.03
C THR A 40 -15.08 -13.27 -0.89
N THR A 41 -16.05 -13.80 -0.14
CA THR A 41 -16.28 -15.26 -0.06
C THR A 41 -16.64 -15.87 -1.43
N ARG A 42 -17.02 -15.04 -2.41
CA ARG A 42 -17.34 -15.41 -3.79
C ARG A 42 -16.16 -15.28 -4.75
N GLY A 43 -14.98 -14.89 -4.26
CA GLY A 43 -13.80 -14.65 -5.07
C GLY A 43 -13.83 -13.32 -5.84
N GLU A 44 -14.68 -12.36 -5.45
CA GLU A 44 -14.70 -11.03 -6.07
C GLU A 44 -13.66 -10.11 -5.43
N THR A 45 -12.99 -9.29 -6.22
CA THR A 45 -12.06 -8.27 -5.73
C THR A 45 -12.83 -7.05 -5.26
N MET A 46 -12.64 -6.73 -3.98
CA MET A 46 -13.14 -5.51 -3.36
C MET A 46 -12.00 -4.55 -3.10
N LEU A 47 -12.24 -3.26 -3.35
CA LEU A 47 -11.32 -2.17 -3.07
C LEU A 47 -11.98 -1.15 -2.14
N LEU A 48 -11.28 -0.78 -1.07
CA LEU A 48 -11.57 0.40 -0.28
C LEU A 48 -10.55 1.47 -0.65
N LEU A 49 -11.00 2.54 -1.30
CA LEU A 49 -10.15 3.56 -1.91
C LEU A 49 -10.44 4.92 -1.29
N ARG A 50 -9.47 5.83 -1.39
CA ARG A 50 -9.70 7.25 -1.18
C ARG A 50 -10.03 7.91 -2.52
N GLN A 51 -11.05 8.74 -2.57
CA GLN A 51 -11.33 9.58 -3.73
C GLN A 51 -10.93 11.03 -3.44
N VAL A 52 -10.07 11.64 -4.26
CA VAL A 52 -9.70 13.07 -4.14
C VAL A 52 -9.73 13.70 -5.52
N LEU A 53 -10.62 14.67 -5.72
CA LEU A 53 -10.82 15.30 -7.03
C LEU A 53 -9.81 16.42 -7.31
N GLU A 54 -9.36 17.11 -6.27
CA GLU A 54 -8.47 18.26 -6.37
C GLU A 54 -7.45 18.24 -5.21
N PRO A 55 -6.21 18.71 -5.46
CA PRO A 55 -5.21 18.82 -4.40
C PRO A 55 -5.68 19.77 -3.30
N GLY A 56 -5.36 19.43 -2.05
CA GLY A 56 -5.51 20.33 -0.92
C GLY A 56 -4.64 21.57 -1.08
N GLN A 57 -5.09 22.70 -0.53
CA GLN A 57 -4.27 23.92 -0.49
C GLN A 57 -3.03 23.72 0.39
N PRO A 58 -1.95 24.50 0.21
CA PRO A 58 -0.76 24.41 1.06
C PRO A 58 -1.09 24.41 2.55
N GLY A 59 -0.67 23.35 3.25
CA GLY A 59 -0.93 23.15 4.67
C GLY A 59 -2.31 22.57 5.02
N GLN A 60 -3.12 22.20 4.03
CA GLN A 60 -4.33 21.40 4.17
C GLN A 60 -4.07 19.98 3.67
N PRO A 61 -4.70 18.95 4.27
CA PRO A 61 -4.68 17.63 3.67
C PRO A 61 -5.48 17.66 2.35
N ASP A 62 -5.08 16.81 1.41
CA ASP A 62 -5.97 16.36 0.35
C ASP A 62 -7.26 15.84 1.02
N SER A 63 -8.46 16.08 0.50
CA SER A 63 -9.68 15.69 1.22
C SER A 63 -10.70 15.08 0.29
N GLY A 64 -11.32 14.00 0.75
CA GLY A 64 -12.42 13.37 0.04
C GLY A 64 -12.86 12.06 0.71
N PRO A 65 -13.90 11.41 0.16
CA PRO A 65 -14.52 10.24 0.77
C PRO A 65 -13.67 8.98 0.67
N LEU A 66 -13.99 8.00 1.52
CA LEU A 66 -13.66 6.60 1.24
C LEU A 66 -14.76 5.97 0.41
N VAL A 67 -14.34 5.24 -0.62
CA VAL A 67 -15.20 4.59 -1.61
C VAL A 67 -14.92 3.10 -1.59
N ASN A 68 -15.96 2.30 -1.42
CA ASN A 68 -15.91 0.87 -1.63
C ASN A 68 -16.26 0.55 -3.10
N MET A 69 -15.49 -0.33 -3.72
CA MET A 69 -15.67 -0.71 -5.12
C MET A 69 -15.56 -2.23 -5.28
N ASN A 70 -16.50 -2.83 -6.01
CA ASN A 70 -16.45 -4.24 -6.39
C ASN A 70 -16.06 -4.33 -7.86
N LEU A 71 -14.93 -4.97 -8.14
CA LEU A 71 -14.41 -5.17 -9.49
C LEU A 71 -14.88 -6.49 -10.14
N GLY A 72 -15.60 -7.34 -9.41
CA GLY A 72 -15.93 -8.69 -9.86
C GLY A 72 -14.79 -9.66 -9.63
N LYS A 73 -14.85 -10.82 -10.30
CA LYS A 73 -13.83 -11.84 -10.12
C LYS A 73 -12.55 -11.51 -10.90
N PRO A 74 -11.37 -11.91 -10.40
CA PRO A 74 -10.12 -11.64 -11.09
C PRO A 74 -10.02 -12.22 -12.51
N GLU A 75 -10.61 -13.38 -12.79
CA GLU A 75 -10.69 -13.90 -14.16
C GLU A 75 -11.52 -13.00 -15.10
N ASP A 76 -12.54 -12.33 -14.56
CA ASP A 76 -13.38 -11.42 -15.32
C ASP A 76 -12.65 -10.10 -15.58
N LEU A 77 -11.67 -9.70 -14.75
CA LEU A 77 -10.90 -8.46 -14.95
C LEU A 77 -10.12 -8.45 -16.28
N ILE A 78 -9.73 -9.63 -16.78
CA ILE A 78 -9.03 -9.79 -18.07
C ILE A 78 -10.01 -9.75 -19.26
N GLU A 79 -11.20 -10.34 -19.14
CA GLU A 79 -12.21 -10.33 -20.22
C GLU A 79 -13.02 -9.02 -20.27
N LEU A 80 -13.23 -8.35 -19.14
CA LEU A 80 -13.96 -7.08 -19.02
C LEU A 80 -13.16 -5.86 -19.50
N GLU A 81 -11.83 -6.00 -19.58
CA GLU A 81 -10.91 -5.07 -20.26
C GLU A 81 -11.35 -4.73 -21.69
N LEU A 82 -11.99 -5.68 -22.39
CA LEU A 82 -12.48 -5.51 -23.77
C LEU A 82 -13.83 -4.76 -23.85
N MET A 83 -14.53 -4.57 -22.74
CA MET A 83 -15.90 -4.04 -22.71
C MET A 83 -16.05 -2.67 -22.02
N GLY A 84 -14.97 -2.15 -21.40
CA GLY A 84 -14.94 -0.78 -20.86
C GLY A 84 -15.82 -0.52 -19.63
N ASN A 85 -16.30 -1.57 -18.95
CA ASN A 85 -17.16 -1.47 -17.77
C ASN A 85 -16.62 -2.38 -16.64
N ASN A 86 -15.68 -1.85 -15.85
CA ASN A 86 -14.89 -2.64 -14.89
C ASN A 86 -15.32 -2.47 -13.43
N VAL A 87 -16.53 -1.96 -13.20
CA VAL A 87 -17.03 -1.70 -11.84
C VAL A 87 -18.44 -2.26 -11.70
N ILE A 88 -18.59 -3.33 -10.93
CA ILE A 88 -19.89 -3.92 -10.59
C ILE A 88 -20.67 -2.96 -9.69
N ASN A 89 -20.00 -2.41 -8.69
CA ASN A 89 -20.58 -1.46 -7.75
C ASN A 89 -19.54 -0.48 -7.23
N LYS A 90 -20.00 0.74 -6.92
CA LYS A 90 -19.22 1.82 -6.32
C LYS A 90 -20.08 2.55 -5.30
N GLU A 91 -19.68 2.52 -4.04
CA GLU A 91 -20.42 3.14 -2.94
C GLU A 91 -19.50 4.03 -2.09
N VAL A 92 -19.96 5.23 -1.75
CA VAL A 92 -19.29 6.08 -0.76
C VAL A 92 -19.61 5.53 0.62
N VAL A 93 -18.60 5.04 1.34
CA VAL A 93 -18.77 4.41 2.65
C VAL A 93 -18.35 5.32 3.81
N TRP A 94 -17.57 6.35 3.54
CA TRP A 94 -17.23 7.41 4.51
C TRP A 94 -17.16 8.76 3.80
N HIS A 95 -17.77 9.79 4.38
CA HIS A 95 -17.65 11.16 3.92
C HIS A 95 -17.10 12.05 5.04
N PRO A 96 -16.05 12.86 4.79
CA PRO A 96 -15.43 13.68 5.83
C PRO A 96 -16.29 14.87 6.27
N GLU A 97 -17.26 15.30 5.46
CA GLU A 97 -18.13 16.42 5.80
C GLU A 97 -18.93 16.16 7.09
N GLY A 98 -18.88 17.13 8.01
CA GLY A 98 -19.54 17.02 9.32
C GLY A 98 -18.89 16.02 10.28
N LYS A 99 -17.66 15.58 10.00
CA LYS A 99 -16.85 14.70 10.87
C LYS A 99 -15.66 15.44 11.45
N ASP A 100 -15.21 14.99 12.62
CA ASP A 100 -14.03 15.53 13.30
C ASP A 100 -12.71 15.00 12.70
N SER A 101 -12.78 13.97 11.87
CA SER A 101 -11.63 13.31 11.25
C SER A 101 -11.85 12.97 9.78
N LEU A 102 -10.78 13.10 9.00
CA LEU A 102 -10.65 12.50 7.67
C LEU A 102 -10.01 11.12 7.80
N LEU A 103 -10.53 10.11 7.10
CA LEU A 103 -9.93 8.78 7.05
C LEU A 103 -9.18 8.59 5.72
N GLU A 104 -7.93 8.14 5.80
CA GLU A 104 -7.02 7.99 4.67
C GLU A 104 -6.38 6.59 4.65
N ASP A 105 -5.93 6.19 3.46
CA ASP A 105 -5.01 5.09 3.20
C ASP A 105 -5.37 3.75 3.87
N PRO A 106 -6.56 3.19 3.57
CA PRO A 106 -7.03 1.92 4.14
C PRO A 106 -6.10 0.75 3.79
N ARG A 107 -5.92 -0.17 4.75
CA ARG A 107 -5.22 -1.44 4.60
C ARG A 107 -6.04 -2.52 5.28
N VAL A 108 -6.19 -3.66 4.65
CA VAL A 108 -7.24 -4.62 5.01
C VAL A 108 -6.70 -6.03 5.15
N VAL A 109 -7.14 -6.73 6.20
CA VAL A 109 -6.91 -8.18 6.39
C VAL A 109 -8.24 -8.83 6.70
N ILE A 110 -8.51 -9.98 6.07
CA ILE A 110 -9.63 -10.83 6.46
C ILE A 110 -9.21 -11.60 7.71
N ILE A 111 -10.03 -11.56 8.75
CA ILE A 111 -9.77 -12.24 10.02
C ILE A 111 -10.63 -13.50 10.16
N GLY A 112 -10.27 -14.40 11.07
CA GLY A 112 -10.78 -15.78 11.08
C GLY A 112 -12.31 -15.96 11.27
N ASP A 113 -13.01 -14.90 11.67
CA ASP A 113 -14.48 -14.88 11.79
C ASP A 113 -15.19 -14.36 10.52
N GLY A 114 -14.44 -14.08 9.45
CA GLY A 114 -14.97 -13.56 8.18
C GLY A 114 -15.15 -12.04 8.15
N ARG A 115 -14.78 -11.30 9.21
CA ARG A 115 -14.75 -9.83 9.15
C ARG A 115 -13.50 -9.35 8.42
N VAL A 116 -13.57 -8.13 7.90
CA VAL A 116 -12.43 -7.39 7.35
C VAL A 116 -11.96 -6.39 8.39
N MET A 117 -10.76 -6.59 8.91
CA MET A 117 -10.07 -5.63 9.76
C MET A 117 -9.41 -4.58 8.89
N VAL A 118 -9.67 -3.30 9.19
CA VAL A 118 -9.14 -2.17 8.41
C VAL A 118 -8.28 -1.29 9.30
N GLY A 119 -7.02 -1.09 8.90
CA GLY A 119 -6.15 -0.04 9.43
C GLY A 119 -6.15 1.18 8.52
N MET A 120 -6.22 2.38 9.11
CA MET A 120 -6.30 3.66 8.40
C MET A 120 -5.45 4.73 9.10
N THR A 121 -5.31 5.87 8.43
CA THR A 121 -4.86 7.11 9.07
C THR A 121 -6.07 8.01 9.29
N ALA A 122 -6.34 8.42 10.52
CA ALA A 122 -7.30 9.47 10.85
C ALA A 122 -6.56 10.81 10.97
N VAL A 123 -6.96 11.82 10.21
CA VAL A 123 -6.39 13.18 10.29
C VAL A 123 -7.33 14.08 11.08
N GLU A 124 -6.89 14.51 12.25
CA GLU A 124 -7.64 15.40 13.16
C GLU A 124 -6.90 16.71 13.31
N ALA A 125 -7.53 17.84 12.96
CA ALA A 125 -6.88 19.15 13.00
C ALA A 125 -5.47 19.14 12.35
N ARG A 126 -5.32 18.40 11.24
CA ARG A 126 -4.06 18.20 10.47
C ARG A 126 -3.00 17.34 11.15
N VAL A 127 -3.33 16.69 12.26
CA VAL A 127 -2.45 15.74 12.95
C VAL A 127 -2.89 14.32 12.60
N PRO A 128 -2.01 13.49 12.02
CA PRO A 128 -2.37 12.14 11.66
C PRO A 128 -2.25 11.20 12.88
N TYR A 129 -3.26 10.37 13.08
CA TYR A 129 -3.30 9.32 14.08
C TYR A 129 -3.66 7.99 13.43
N PRO A 130 -3.16 6.86 13.95
CA PRO A 130 -3.62 5.55 13.50
C PRO A 130 -5.09 5.35 13.89
N ALA A 131 -5.83 4.70 13.01
CA ALA A 131 -7.21 4.31 13.25
C ALA A 131 -7.48 2.88 12.79
N ILE A 132 -8.46 2.23 13.43
CA ILE A 132 -8.91 0.87 13.08
C ILE A 132 -10.44 0.79 13.07
N THR A 133 -10.99 -0.10 12.23
CA THR A 133 -12.41 -0.49 12.23
C THR A 133 -12.55 -1.93 11.72
N TYR A 134 -13.73 -2.50 11.87
CA TYR A 134 -14.14 -3.72 11.18
C TYR A 134 -15.20 -3.42 10.14
N LEU A 135 -15.24 -4.24 9.09
CA LEU A 135 -16.24 -4.25 8.04
C LEU A 135 -16.69 -5.69 7.77
N GLU A 136 -17.88 -5.84 7.20
CA GLU A 136 -18.35 -7.12 6.67
C GLU A 136 -17.68 -7.42 5.34
N GLN A 137 -17.24 -8.67 5.12
CA GLN A 137 -16.42 -9.02 3.96
C GLN A 137 -17.14 -8.90 2.61
N ASP A 138 -18.42 -9.23 2.55
CA ASP A 138 -19.16 -9.35 1.29
C ASP A 138 -20.07 -8.15 0.99
N SER A 139 -20.24 -7.21 1.92
CA SER A 139 -21.15 -6.08 1.77
C SER A 139 -20.77 -4.92 2.68
N ILE A 140 -20.26 -3.84 2.07
CA ILE A 140 -19.92 -2.62 2.80
C ILE A 140 -20.68 -1.48 2.16
N SER A 141 -21.66 -0.95 2.90
CA SER A 141 -22.43 0.21 2.50
C SER A 141 -22.06 1.47 3.27
N LYS A 142 -21.48 1.32 4.47
CA LYS A 142 -21.12 2.45 5.33
C LYS A 142 -20.11 2.07 6.42
N ILE A 143 -19.20 2.99 6.73
CA ILE A 143 -18.37 2.98 7.92
C ILE A 143 -19.04 3.88 8.96
N GLU A 144 -19.50 3.29 10.06
CA GLU A 144 -20.13 4.07 11.13
C GLU A 144 -19.06 4.75 12.01
N PRO A 145 -19.20 6.04 12.35
CA PRO A 145 -18.21 6.71 13.20
C PRO A 145 -17.96 6.01 14.54
N SER A 146 -18.96 5.33 15.09
CA SER A 146 -18.84 4.58 16.35
C SER A 146 -18.01 3.31 16.25
N THR A 147 -17.75 2.80 15.05
CA THR A 147 -16.90 1.60 14.86
C THR A 147 -15.44 1.98 14.60
N VAL A 148 -15.16 3.26 14.36
CA VAL A 148 -13.81 3.76 14.11
C VAL A 148 -13.14 4.10 15.44
N ARG A 149 -12.07 3.37 15.75
CA ARG A 149 -11.22 3.67 16.90
C ARG A 149 -9.99 4.44 16.46
N ILE A 150 -9.87 5.69 16.92
CA ILE A 150 -8.70 6.56 16.70
C ILE A 150 -7.76 6.44 17.90
N ILE A 151 -6.49 6.13 17.65
CA ILE A 151 -5.53 5.71 18.66
C ILE A 151 -4.49 6.82 18.85
N ARG A 152 -4.61 7.57 19.95
CA ARG A 152 -3.78 8.77 20.21
C ARG A 152 -2.60 8.51 21.16
N ASP A 153 -2.67 7.43 21.93
CA ASP A 153 -1.73 7.14 23.03
C ASP A 153 -0.28 6.94 22.56
N PHE A 154 -0.10 6.54 21.29
CA PHE A 154 1.22 6.33 20.68
C PHE A 154 1.70 7.54 19.87
N GLY A 155 1.03 8.69 19.99
CA GLY A 155 1.39 9.92 19.30
C GLY A 155 1.07 9.91 17.80
N PRO A 156 1.45 10.97 17.07
CA PRO A 156 1.11 11.13 15.67
C PRO A 156 1.92 10.19 14.76
N GLY A 157 1.25 9.74 13.70
CA GLY A 157 1.83 8.86 12.70
C GLY A 157 0.81 8.41 11.67
N LYS A 158 1.28 7.59 10.74
CA LYS A 158 0.49 7.08 9.61
C LYS A 158 0.70 5.59 9.44
N ASN A 159 0.01 5.04 8.44
CA ASN A 159 0.22 3.69 7.92
C ASN A 159 -0.05 2.61 8.97
N MET A 160 -1.20 2.72 9.64
CA MET A 160 -1.71 1.62 10.45
C MET A 160 -2.02 0.44 9.53
N THR A 161 -1.35 -0.69 9.74
CA THR A 161 -1.45 -1.89 8.91
C THR A 161 -1.79 -3.08 9.77
N PRO A 162 -2.98 -3.71 9.61
CA PRO A 162 -3.26 -4.98 10.27
C PRO A 162 -2.34 -6.07 9.71
N ILE A 163 -1.82 -6.92 10.59
CA ILE A 163 -0.88 -8.01 10.27
C ILE A 163 -1.52 -9.38 10.51
N ASP A 164 -2.39 -9.44 11.51
CA ASP A 164 -3.25 -10.58 11.85
C ASP A 164 -4.52 -10.06 12.54
N SER A 165 -5.28 -10.95 13.19
CA SER A 165 -6.55 -10.61 13.84
C SER A 165 -6.45 -9.70 15.07
N SER A 166 -5.25 -9.36 15.52
CA SER A 166 -5.06 -8.52 16.71
C SER A 166 -3.81 -7.64 16.66
N THR A 167 -2.92 -7.86 15.70
CA THR A 167 -1.61 -7.20 15.64
C THR A 167 -1.54 -6.22 14.48
N PHE A 168 -0.91 -5.07 14.73
CA PHE A 168 -0.75 -4.00 13.76
C PHE A 168 0.68 -3.50 13.72
N PHE A 169 1.11 -3.05 12.54
CA PHE A 169 2.26 -2.17 12.39
C PHE A 169 1.82 -0.72 12.25
N PHE A 170 2.57 0.18 12.88
CA PHE A 170 2.30 1.61 12.88
C PHE A 170 3.58 2.43 12.71
N ARG A 171 3.58 3.38 11.78
CA ARG A 171 4.71 4.29 11.54
C ARG A 171 4.51 5.63 12.24
N GLN A 172 5.27 5.87 13.31
CA GLN A 172 5.32 7.17 13.98
C GLN A 172 6.04 8.25 13.15
N GLU A 173 5.62 9.51 13.24
CA GLU A 173 6.23 10.61 12.46
C GLU A 173 7.72 10.87 12.73
N LYS A 174 8.20 10.56 13.94
CA LYS A 174 9.57 10.89 14.38
C LYS A 174 10.60 9.79 14.09
N ASN A 175 10.18 8.60 13.67
CA ASN A 175 11.08 7.46 13.50
C ASN A 175 11.05 6.95 12.07
N HIS A 176 12.20 7.04 11.39
CA HIS A 176 12.31 6.74 9.96
C HIS A 176 12.66 5.27 9.66
N HIS A 177 13.09 4.49 10.66
CA HIS A 177 13.58 3.11 10.49
C HIS A 177 12.91 2.10 11.40
N LYS A 178 11.80 2.49 12.04
CA LYS A 178 11.06 1.55 12.90
C LYS A 178 9.57 1.70 12.71
N LEU A 179 8.90 0.56 12.85
CA LEU A 179 7.46 0.48 12.99
C LEU A 179 7.16 0.01 14.41
N LEU A 180 6.20 0.64 15.07
CA LEU A 180 5.66 0.10 16.31
C LEU A 180 4.85 -1.15 15.99
N VAL A 181 4.97 -2.16 16.85
CA VAL A 181 4.08 -3.32 16.85
C VAL A 181 3.08 -3.12 17.97
N LEU A 182 1.82 -3.07 17.60
CA LEU A 182 0.69 -2.84 18.51
C LEU A 182 -0.20 -4.08 18.52
N SER A 183 -0.73 -4.45 19.70
CA SER A 183 -1.77 -5.46 19.82
C SER A 183 -3.07 -4.82 20.29
N TRP A 184 -4.20 -5.27 19.76
CA TRP A 184 -5.53 -4.87 20.19
C TRP A 184 -6.25 -6.02 20.88
N ASP A 185 -6.65 -5.78 22.12
CA ASP A 185 -7.63 -6.58 22.84
C ASP A 185 -9.02 -5.95 22.64
N GLU A 186 -9.80 -6.53 21.72
CA GLU A 186 -11.16 -6.08 21.38
C GLU A 186 -12.09 -6.15 22.60
N ASN A 187 -11.97 -7.18 23.45
CA ASN A 187 -12.87 -7.38 24.59
C ASN A 187 -12.71 -6.33 25.68
N ASN A 188 -11.48 -5.86 25.88
CA ASN A 188 -11.15 -4.86 26.88
C ASN A 188 -10.99 -3.45 26.29
N ASP A 189 -11.24 -3.31 24.98
CA ASP A 189 -10.98 -2.10 24.20
C ASP A 189 -9.60 -1.51 24.54
N ARG A 190 -8.54 -2.32 24.53
CA ARG A 190 -7.18 -1.91 24.93
C ARG A 190 -6.17 -2.14 23.82
N ILE A 191 -5.31 -1.16 23.58
CA ILE A 191 -4.20 -1.28 22.63
C ILE A 191 -2.89 -1.13 23.37
N ASP A 192 -2.03 -2.12 23.21
CA ASP A 192 -0.73 -2.19 23.86
C ASP A 192 0.39 -2.15 22.82
N LYS A 193 1.51 -1.49 23.13
CA LYS A 193 2.75 -1.62 22.36
C LYS A 193 3.45 -2.91 22.80
N THR A 194 3.54 -3.88 21.89
CA THR A 194 4.15 -5.19 22.14
C THR A 194 5.57 -5.28 21.60
N GLY A 195 5.97 -4.39 20.69
CA GLY A 195 7.33 -4.41 20.15
C GLY A 195 7.63 -3.29 19.16
N GLU A 196 8.75 -3.45 18.47
CA GLU A 196 9.20 -2.62 17.36
C GLU A 196 9.77 -3.54 16.28
N LEU A 197 9.46 -3.24 15.02
CA LEU A 197 10.14 -3.81 13.86
C LEU A 197 11.17 -2.79 13.39
N GLU A 198 12.46 -3.15 13.45
CA GLU A 198 13.55 -2.29 13.01
C GLU A 198 14.02 -2.66 11.61
N PHE A 199 14.17 -1.66 10.75
CA PHE A 199 14.82 -1.80 9.45
C PHE A 199 16.34 -1.70 9.61
N PRO A 200 17.13 -2.42 8.80
CA PRO A 200 18.59 -2.29 8.81
C PRO A 200 19.03 -0.86 8.52
N LYS A 201 20.15 -0.45 9.11
CA LYS A 201 20.65 0.93 9.06
C LYS A 201 21.83 1.12 8.10
N ASP A 202 22.27 0.04 7.48
CA ASP A 202 23.47 -0.06 6.63
C ASP A 202 23.12 -0.34 5.15
N ILE A 203 21.86 -0.13 4.78
CA ILE A 203 21.33 -0.26 3.43
C ILE A 203 20.76 1.08 2.96
N ASP A 204 20.55 1.26 1.65
CA ASP A 204 20.08 2.55 1.11
C ASP A 204 18.75 3.00 1.74
N TRP A 205 17.84 2.07 2.04
CA TRP A 205 16.59 2.37 2.78
C TRP A 205 16.81 3.04 4.14
N ALA A 206 18.00 2.93 4.73
CA ALA A 206 18.38 3.60 5.97
C ALA A 206 18.55 5.12 5.84
N SER A 207 18.56 5.68 4.63
CA SER A 207 18.46 7.13 4.44
C SER A 207 17.02 7.59 4.17
N TRP A 208 16.07 6.66 4.10
CA TRP A 208 14.70 6.89 3.69
C TRP A 208 13.80 6.90 4.91
N ARG A 209 12.67 7.61 4.81
CA ARG A 209 11.58 7.47 5.77
C ARG A 209 10.74 6.27 5.36
N VAL A 210 10.87 5.17 6.10
CA VAL A 210 10.18 3.91 5.80
C VAL A 210 8.80 3.86 6.45
N GLY A 211 7.82 3.33 5.73
CA GLY A 211 6.51 2.99 6.28
C GLY A 211 5.97 1.68 5.70
N THR A 212 4.85 1.23 6.21
CA THR A 212 4.20 -0.01 5.76
C THR A 212 3.52 0.15 4.41
N GLY A 213 3.51 -0.92 3.62
CA GLY A 213 2.72 -1.03 2.40
C GLY A 213 1.40 -1.73 2.68
N SER A 214 1.06 -2.73 1.87
CA SER A 214 -0.04 -3.64 2.16
C SER A 214 0.25 -4.48 3.42
N PRO A 215 -0.77 -5.12 4.00
CA PRO A 215 -0.55 -6.18 4.98
C PRO A 215 0.44 -7.24 4.49
N PRO A 216 1.26 -7.83 5.37
CA PRO A 216 2.16 -8.91 5.00
C PRO A 216 1.40 -10.13 4.49
N ILE A 217 1.96 -10.79 3.48
CA ILE A 217 1.42 -12.01 2.88
C ILE A 217 2.10 -13.19 3.56
N TRP A 218 1.37 -13.87 4.45
CA TRP A 218 1.90 -15.02 5.20
C TRP A 218 2.16 -16.20 4.27
N ILE A 219 3.41 -16.65 4.26
CA ILE A 219 3.88 -17.84 3.52
C ILE A 219 3.67 -19.09 4.39
N ASN A 220 3.84 -18.92 5.70
CA ASN A 220 3.58 -19.92 6.74
C ASN A 220 3.33 -19.19 8.07
N GLU A 221 3.27 -19.91 9.20
CA GLU A 221 3.00 -19.33 10.53
C GLU A 221 4.09 -18.36 11.05
N ARG A 222 5.30 -18.39 10.46
CA ARG A 222 6.45 -17.62 10.91
C ARG A 222 6.96 -16.61 9.89
N GLU A 223 6.83 -16.90 8.61
CA GLU A 223 7.36 -16.07 7.54
C GLU A 223 6.27 -15.42 6.70
N ALA A 224 6.47 -14.15 6.37
CA ALA A 224 5.60 -13.41 5.46
C ALA A 224 6.41 -12.54 4.50
N LEU A 225 5.91 -12.38 3.27
CA LEU A 225 6.37 -11.34 2.37
C LEU A 225 5.79 -10.00 2.85
N MET A 226 6.65 -9.06 3.20
CA MET A 226 6.27 -7.70 3.57
C MET A 226 6.52 -6.75 2.41
N ILE A 227 5.47 -6.05 1.99
CA ILE A 227 5.58 -4.89 1.10
C ILE A 227 5.66 -3.63 1.97
N PHE A 228 6.60 -2.76 1.64
CA PHE A 228 6.81 -1.51 2.35
C PHE A 228 7.05 -0.38 1.34
N HIS A 229 7.02 0.86 1.83
CA HIS A 229 7.43 2.01 1.03
C HIS A 229 8.55 2.74 1.73
N GLY A 230 9.40 3.40 0.95
CA GLY A 230 10.35 4.37 1.45
C GLY A 230 10.14 5.72 0.78
N ILE A 231 10.44 6.79 1.52
CA ILE A 231 10.38 8.16 1.05
C ILE A 231 11.77 8.77 1.13
N LYS A 232 12.27 9.27 0.00
CA LYS A 232 13.55 9.99 -0.09
C LYS A 232 13.33 11.34 -0.76
N VAL A 233 14.16 12.32 -0.43
CA VAL A 233 14.19 13.60 -1.15
C VAL A 233 15.22 13.53 -2.26
N GLU A 234 14.80 13.73 -3.50
CA GLU A 234 15.64 13.74 -4.69
C GLU A 234 15.36 14.98 -5.53
N ASN A 235 16.38 15.79 -5.81
CA ASN A 235 16.25 17.05 -6.56
C ASN A 235 15.15 17.99 -6.02
N GLY A 236 14.91 17.97 -4.71
CA GLY A 236 13.89 18.79 -4.04
C GLY A 236 12.48 18.19 -4.05
N LEU A 237 12.26 17.04 -4.68
CA LEU A 237 10.99 16.31 -4.70
C LEU A 237 11.02 15.15 -3.71
N TYR A 238 9.87 14.84 -3.10
CA TYR A 238 9.70 13.59 -2.36
C TYR A 238 9.42 12.45 -3.35
N VAL A 239 10.31 11.46 -3.38
CA VAL A 239 10.19 10.26 -4.20
C VAL A 239 9.79 9.10 -3.32
N TYR A 240 8.64 8.49 -3.62
CA TYR A 240 8.14 7.32 -2.92
C TYR A 240 8.37 6.10 -3.80
N SER A 241 8.99 5.06 -3.23
CA SER A 241 9.22 3.80 -3.93
C SER A 241 8.77 2.62 -3.07
N VAL A 242 8.42 1.53 -3.75
CA VAL A 242 7.92 0.32 -3.11
C VAL A 242 9.07 -0.66 -2.94
N GLY A 243 9.24 -1.20 -1.74
CA GLY A 243 10.23 -2.23 -1.42
C GLY A 243 9.56 -3.53 -0.98
N LYS A 244 10.35 -4.60 -0.92
CA LYS A 244 9.94 -5.91 -0.41
C LYS A 244 10.97 -6.48 0.57
N ALA A 245 10.47 -7.16 1.60
CA ALA A 245 11.29 -7.78 2.63
C ALA A 245 10.66 -9.10 3.11
N MET A 246 11.47 -9.97 3.70
CA MET A 246 11.01 -11.16 4.40
C MET A 246 10.83 -10.84 5.88
N LEU A 247 9.59 -10.90 6.36
CA LEU A 247 9.22 -10.74 7.76
C LEU A 247 9.26 -12.10 8.46
N TYR A 248 9.84 -12.15 9.65
CA TYR A 248 9.87 -13.32 10.52
C TYR A 248 9.26 -13.02 11.89
N LYS A 249 8.34 -13.89 12.33
CA LYS A 249 7.74 -13.93 13.67
C LYS A 249 8.35 -15.07 14.46
N ASP A 250 9.00 -14.74 15.59
CA ASP A 250 9.59 -15.74 16.48
C ASP A 250 8.55 -16.41 17.39
N ASP A 251 9.00 -17.41 18.17
CA ASP A 251 8.16 -18.16 19.10
C ASP A 251 7.55 -17.32 20.23
N ASN A 252 8.09 -16.12 20.48
CA ASN A 252 7.56 -15.17 21.45
C ASN A 252 6.65 -14.11 20.79
N GLY A 253 6.37 -14.24 19.49
CA GLY A 253 5.57 -13.30 18.72
C GLY A 253 6.30 -12.01 18.34
N LYS A 254 7.63 -11.95 18.48
CA LYS A 254 8.43 -10.78 18.07
C LYS A 254 8.70 -10.82 16.56
N TYR A 255 8.59 -9.66 15.93
CA TYR A 255 8.82 -9.50 14.50
C TYR A 255 10.24 -8.99 14.19
N SER A 256 10.82 -9.48 13.10
CA SER A 256 12.12 -9.06 12.56
C SER A 256 12.16 -9.21 11.04
N LEU A 257 13.09 -8.53 10.37
CA LEU A 257 13.34 -8.73 8.94
C LEU A 257 14.53 -9.68 8.77
N THR A 258 14.36 -10.76 8.00
CA THR A 258 15.46 -11.69 7.70
C THR A 258 16.15 -11.34 6.38
N HIS A 259 15.41 -10.78 5.44
CA HIS A 259 15.90 -10.35 4.14
C HIS A 259 15.20 -9.05 3.75
N ILE A 260 15.91 -8.16 3.07
CA ILE A 260 15.35 -6.94 2.49
C ILE A 260 15.99 -6.72 1.14
N ASP A 261 15.18 -6.49 0.12
CA ASP A 261 15.69 -6.14 -1.19
C ASP A 261 16.31 -4.74 -1.12
N ARG A 262 17.55 -4.60 -1.58
CA ARG A 262 18.26 -3.31 -1.56
C ARG A 262 17.75 -2.39 -2.68
N THR A 263 17.17 -2.96 -3.73
CA THR A 263 16.60 -2.20 -4.84
C THR A 263 15.09 -2.11 -4.68
N PRO A 264 14.46 -0.96 -4.97
CA PRO A 264 13.01 -0.87 -5.02
C PRO A 264 12.41 -1.91 -5.97
N LEU A 265 11.33 -2.55 -5.53
CA LEU A 265 10.47 -3.37 -6.37
C LEU A 265 9.84 -2.52 -7.49
N LEU A 266 9.37 -1.33 -7.12
CA LEU A 266 8.81 -0.33 -8.03
C LEU A 266 9.37 1.06 -7.70
N HIS A 267 9.79 1.77 -8.73
CA HIS A 267 10.24 3.15 -8.69
C HIS A 267 9.37 4.02 -9.61
N PRO A 268 9.10 5.31 -9.30
CA PRO A 268 8.31 6.16 -10.18
C PRO A 268 8.83 6.24 -11.63
N ASP A 269 10.13 6.05 -11.85
CA ASP A 269 10.74 6.02 -13.19
C ASP A 269 10.42 4.76 -14.00
N ASP A 270 9.89 3.70 -13.37
CA ASP A 270 9.34 2.56 -14.09
C ASP A 270 8.02 2.94 -14.82
N PHE A 271 7.46 4.12 -14.54
CA PHE A 271 6.14 4.58 -14.98
C PHE A 271 6.20 5.92 -15.73
N ILE A 272 7.07 6.01 -16.72
CA ILE A 272 7.19 7.20 -17.59
C ILE A 272 6.93 6.85 -19.06
N THR A 273 6.45 7.82 -19.83
CA THR A 273 6.30 7.74 -21.29
C THR A 273 7.68 7.62 -21.95
N LYS A 274 7.74 6.99 -23.12
CA LYS A 274 9.00 6.89 -23.89
C LYS A 274 9.29 8.15 -24.70
N GLU A 275 8.25 8.91 -25.01
CA GLU A 275 8.30 10.06 -25.89
C GLU A 275 9.00 11.25 -25.24
N ASP A 276 8.66 11.57 -23.99
CA ASP A 276 9.18 12.75 -23.29
C ASP A 276 9.59 12.49 -21.83
N GLY A 277 9.47 11.24 -21.35
CA GLY A 277 9.83 10.88 -19.98
C GLY A 277 8.87 11.45 -18.93
N SER A 278 7.70 11.94 -19.33
CA SER A 278 6.66 12.37 -18.40
C SER A 278 6.00 11.17 -17.70
N PRO A 279 5.41 11.35 -16.51
CA PRO A 279 4.66 10.28 -15.84
C PRO A 279 3.55 9.72 -16.74
N LEU A 280 3.32 8.40 -16.69
CA LEU A 280 2.26 7.74 -17.48
C LEU A 280 0.87 8.26 -17.15
N VAL A 281 0.65 8.68 -15.90
CA VAL A 281 -0.60 9.28 -15.44
C VAL A 281 -0.32 10.63 -14.77
N PRO A 282 -1.23 11.61 -14.88
CA PRO A 282 -1.10 12.88 -14.18
C PRO A 282 -1.01 12.67 -12.66
N GLU A 283 0.03 13.22 -12.04
CA GLU A 283 0.20 13.20 -10.58
C GLU A 283 -0.56 14.37 -9.95
N LEU A 284 -1.03 14.21 -8.71
CA LEU A 284 -1.84 15.22 -8.00
C LEU A 284 -0.99 16.44 -7.56
N HIS A 285 0.28 16.21 -7.22
CA HIS A 285 1.23 17.23 -6.73
C HIS A 285 2.62 17.09 -7.41
N PRO A 286 2.69 17.22 -8.75
CA PRO A 286 3.90 16.89 -9.53
C PRO A 286 5.11 17.77 -9.21
N GLU A 287 4.88 18.97 -8.66
CA GLU A 287 5.92 19.90 -8.23
C GLU A 287 6.49 19.61 -6.83
N LEU A 288 5.85 18.70 -6.08
CA LEU A 288 6.24 18.36 -4.70
C LEU A 288 6.69 16.91 -4.55
N ARG A 289 6.04 15.97 -5.23
CA ARG A 289 6.24 14.54 -4.99
C ARG A 289 5.94 13.68 -6.19
N ARG A 290 6.71 12.60 -6.33
CA ARG A 290 6.46 11.48 -7.23
C ARG A 290 6.15 10.25 -6.40
N VAL A 291 4.92 9.76 -6.50
CA VAL A 291 4.36 8.84 -5.51
C VAL A 291 4.07 7.49 -6.13
N LEU A 292 4.78 6.45 -5.68
CA LEU A 292 4.30 5.07 -5.76
C LEU A 292 4.04 4.53 -4.37
N TYR A 293 2.90 3.86 -4.22
CA TYR A 293 2.46 3.39 -2.93
C TYR A 293 1.58 2.15 -3.05
N VAL A 294 1.69 1.18 -2.14
CA VAL A 294 0.87 -0.04 -2.17
C VAL A 294 0.14 -0.14 -0.84
N CYS A 295 -1.19 -0.08 -0.86
CA CYS A 295 -2.04 -0.23 0.33
C CYS A 295 -2.68 -1.63 0.42
N GLY A 296 -2.81 -2.34 -0.69
CA GLY A 296 -3.62 -3.54 -0.76
C GLY A 296 -3.08 -4.52 -1.79
N HIS A 297 -3.45 -5.78 -1.59
CA HIS A 297 -3.15 -6.86 -2.52
C HIS A 297 -4.30 -7.87 -2.50
N THR A 298 -4.40 -8.67 -3.56
CA THR A 298 -5.15 -9.93 -3.55
C THR A 298 -4.20 -11.06 -3.89
N LEU A 299 -4.46 -12.26 -3.36
CA LEU A 299 -3.67 -13.45 -3.62
C LEU A 299 -4.60 -14.63 -3.91
N GLU A 300 -4.40 -15.25 -5.07
CA GLU A 300 -5.11 -16.47 -5.47
C GLU A 300 -4.09 -17.52 -5.89
N GLY A 301 -3.89 -18.53 -5.05
CA GLY A 301 -2.81 -19.49 -5.25
C GLY A 301 -1.45 -18.79 -5.20
N ASP A 302 -0.75 -18.75 -6.33
CA ASP A 302 0.54 -18.06 -6.49
C ASP A 302 0.42 -16.68 -7.14
N ASP A 303 -0.76 -16.32 -7.66
CA ASP A 303 -1.00 -15.09 -8.39
C ASP A 303 -1.28 -13.95 -7.41
N LEU A 304 -0.29 -13.08 -7.24
CA LEU A 304 -0.32 -11.92 -6.37
C LEU A 304 -0.58 -10.65 -7.19
N SER A 305 -1.69 -9.95 -6.90
CA SER A 305 -1.95 -8.63 -7.47
C SER A 305 -1.69 -7.56 -6.43
N LEU A 306 -0.72 -6.67 -6.68
CA LEU A 306 -0.48 -5.48 -5.85
C LEU A 306 -1.24 -4.29 -6.44
N PHE A 307 -2.05 -3.60 -5.63
CA PHE A 307 -2.78 -2.41 -6.04
C PHE A 307 -1.94 -1.16 -5.77
N VAL A 308 -1.27 -0.68 -6.82
CA VAL A 308 -0.27 0.39 -6.77
C VAL A 308 -0.97 1.74 -7.00
N ASN A 309 -0.98 2.60 -5.99
CA ASN A 309 -1.25 4.03 -6.18
C ASN A 309 -0.12 4.64 -7.01
N HIS A 310 -0.51 5.35 -8.07
CA HIS A 310 0.36 6.20 -8.85
C HIS A 310 -0.04 7.67 -8.68
N GLY A 311 0.88 8.47 -8.16
CA GLY A 311 0.79 9.93 -8.14
C GLY A 311 -0.29 10.52 -7.24
N ASP A 312 -0.85 9.75 -6.30
CA ASP A 312 -2.08 10.12 -5.57
C ASP A 312 -3.23 10.48 -6.51
N SER A 313 -3.33 9.73 -7.60
CA SER A 313 -4.27 10.02 -8.69
C SER A 313 -5.09 8.79 -9.05
N THR A 314 -4.45 7.63 -9.20
CA THR A 314 -5.14 6.40 -9.58
C THR A 314 -4.52 5.18 -8.90
N THR A 315 -5.23 4.06 -8.93
CA THR A 315 -4.72 2.74 -8.52
C THR A 315 -4.61 1.83 -9.74
N ILE A 316 -3.45 1.20 -9.89
CA ILE A 316 -3.12 0.29 -10.98
C ILE A 316 -2.75 -1.08 -10.39
N PRO A 317 -3.38 -2.18 -10.82
CA PRO A 317 -3.00 -3.52 -10.38
C PRO A 317 -1.71 -3.96 -11.08
N HIS A 318 -0.80 -4.57 -10.33
CA HIS A 318 0.41 -5.18 -10.83
C HIS A 318 0.49 -6.65 -10.40
N GLY A 319 0.50 -7.55 -11.38
CA GLY A 319 0.59 -8.98 -11.15
C GLY A 319 2.03 -9.49 -10.95
N TYR A 320 2.21 -10.35 -9.95
CA TYR A 320 3.44 -11.04 -9.60
C TYR A 320 3.16 -12.51 -9.27
N SER A 321 4.17 -13.37 -9.38
CA SER A 321 4.18 -14.68 -8.73
C SER A 321 4.74 -14.53 -7.32
N LEU A 322 3.96 -14.93 -6.30
CA LEU A 322 4.40 -14.90 -4.90
C LEU A 322 5.66 -15.77 -4.71
N GLY A 323 5.65 -16.99 -5.25
CA GLY A 323 6.75 -17.94 -5.21
C GLY A 323 8.03 -17.34 -5.80
N LYS A 324 7.94 -16.67 -6.96
CA LYS A 324 9.09 -15.99 -7.56
C LYS A 324 9.58 -14.82 -6.69
N MET A 325 8.67 -13.99 -6.16
CA MET A 325 9.07 -12.88 -5.29
C MET A 325 9.81 -13.34 -4.03
N VAL A 326 9.35 -14.45 -3.43
CA VAL A 326 9.96 -15.08 -2.25
C VAL A 326 11.30 -15.71 -2.61
N GLU A 327 11.37 -16.43 -3.74
CA GLU A 327 12.61 -17.03 -4.21
C GLU A 327 13.67 -15.97 -4.48
N ASP A 328 13.34 -14.89 -5.19
CA ASP A 328 14.25 -13.79 -5.48
C ASP A 328 14.81 -13.18 -4.20
N LEU A 329 13.96 -12.94 -3.18
CA LEU A 329 14.39 -12.42 -1.88
C LEU A 329 15.36 -13.35 -1.15
N ARG A 330 15.13 -14.66 -1.23
CA ARG A 330 15.99 -15.68 -0.58
C ARG A 330 17.28 -15.91 -1.35
N ARG A 331 17.28 -15.70 -2.67
CA ARG A 331 18.47 -15.78 -3.53
C ARG A 331 19.41 -14.59 -3.36
N VAL A 332 18.97 -13.49 -2.75
CA VAL A 332 19.87 -12.44 -2.24
C VAL A 332 20.66 -13.02 -1.05
N GLU A 333 21.52 -14.00 -1.32
CA GLU A 333 22.60 -14.36 -0.42
C GLU A 333 23.52 -13.16 -0.36
N ASN A 334 23.45 -12.38 0.73
CA ASN A 334 24.59 -11.78 1.44
C ASN A 334 24.16 -10.74 2.49
N LYS A 335 24.31 -11.12 3.76
CA LYS A 335 24.67 -10.30 4.94
C LYS A 335 23.77 -9.08 5.24
N VAL A 336 22.80 -9.30 6.15
CA VAL A 336 22.46 -8.29 7.17
C VAL A 336 23.49 -8.38 8.30
#